data_AF-A0A8T3MEN4-F1
#
_entry.id   AF-A0A8T3MEN4-F1
#
_cell.length_a   1.000
_cell.length_b   1.000
_cell.length_c   1.000
_cell.angle_alpha   90.00
_cell.angle_beta   90.00
_cell.angle_gamma   90.00
#
_symmetry.space_group_name_H-M   'P 1'
#
loop_
_entity.id
_entity.type
_entity.pdbx_description
1 polymer ?
#
loop_
_entity_poly.entity_id
_entity_poly.type
_entity_poly.pdbx_seq_one_letter_code
_entity_poly.pdbx_strand_id
1 'polypeptide(L)'
;VWTRTAVAGGRVVVVAPWHPAAAFSVGAAMAKHKLIYALADAAVVVSSAAGSGGTWAGAVEAVEAGWVPVLVRDGPGVPDGNRRLIERGGLALPEDAVTELVSVAALVAAARPAHEQQSLSLAD
;
A
#
# COMPACT_ATOMS: atom_id res chain seq x y z
N VAL A 1 -23.39 11.05 -2.81
CA VAL A 1 -23.61 12.15 -3.78
C VAL A 1 -22.32 12.51 -4.53
N TRP A 2 -21.18 12.66 -3.84
CA TRP A 2 -19.88 12.99 -4.47
C TRP A 2 -19.33 11.98 -5.49
N THR A 3 -19.43 10.68 -5.23
CA THR A 3 -18.86 9.65 -6.12
C THR A 3 -19.47 9.69 -7.53
N ARG A 4 -20.80 9.85 -7.64
CA ARG A 4 -21.49 9.94 -8.93
C ARG A 4 -21.03 11.16 -9.74
N THR A 5 -20.93 12.32 -9.10
CA THR A 5 -20.44 13.55 -9.75
C THR A 5 -18.97 13.44 -10.17
N ALA A 6 -18.13 12.77 -9.37
CA ALA A 6 -16.73 12.56 -9.70
C ALA A 6 -16.53 11.59 -10.87
N VAL A 7 -17.34 10.53 -10.93
CA VAL A 7 -17.37 9.59 -12.07
C VAL A 7 -17.86 10.29 -13.33
N ALA A 8 -18.99 11.01 -13.27
CA ALA A 8 -19.52 11.75 -14.42
C ALA A 8 -18.53 12.82 -14.93
N GLY A 9 -17.76 13.42 -14.03
CA GLY A 9 -16.71 14.38 -14.37
C GLY A 9 -15.36 13.76 -14.80
N GLY A 10 -15.27 12.44 -15.00
CA GLY A 10 -14.05 11.78 -15.45
C GLY A 10 -12.87 11.82 -14.46
N ARG A 11 -13.13 12.13 -13.18
CA ARG A 11 -12.11 12.26 -12.13
C ARG A 11 -11.91 11.00 -11.30
N VAL A 12 -12.84 10.05 -11.40
CA VAL A 12 -12.84 8.80 -10.64
C VAL A 12 -13.27 7.67 -11.54
N VAL A 13 -12.55 6.55 -11.47
CA VAL A 13 -12.99 5.26 -12.01
C VAL A 13 -13.40 4.37 -10.84
N VAL A 14 -14.52 3.66 -10.98
CA VAL A 14 -14.98 2.66 -10.02
C VAL A 14 -14.73 1.28 -10.60
N VAL A 15 -13.95 0.47 -9.89
CA VAL A 15 -13.65 -0.91 -10.26
C VAL A 15 -14.25 -1.85 -9.22
N ALA A 16 -15.04 -2.82 -9.67
CA ALA A 16 -15.64 -3.83 -8.82
C ALA A 16 -15.84 -5.14 -9.61
N PRO A 17 -15.38 -6.29 -9.11
CA PRO A 17 -15.66 -7.61 -9.68
C PRO A 17 -17.01 -8.17 -9.20
N TRP A 18 -17.75 -7.42 -8.39
CA TRP A 18 -19.04 -7.84 -7.84
C TRP A 18 -20.20 -7.26 -8.65
N HIS A 19 -21.32 -7.95 -8.63
CA HIS A 19 -22.56 -7.47 -9.22
C HIS A 19 -22.99 -6.13 -8.61
N PRO A 20 -23.49 -5.15 -9.38
CA PRO A 20 -23.87 -3.82 -8.84
C PRO A 20 -24.92 -3.84 -7.73
N ALA A 21 -25.75 -4.88 -7.68
CA ALA A 21 -26.75 -5.09 -6.64
C ALA A 21 -26.30 -5.99 -5.48
N ALA A 22 -25.03 -6.41 -5.46
CA ALA A 22 -24.52 -7.24 -4.37
C ALA A 22 -24.53 -6.46 -3.04
N ALA A 23 -24.97 -7.13 -1.98
CA ALA A 23 -24.92 -6.57 -0.63
C ALA A 23 -23.48 -6.54 -0.09
N PHE A 24 -23.25 -5.73 0.95
CA PHE A 24 -21.98 -5.72 1.65
C PHE A 24 -21.69 -7.08 2.31
N SER A 25 -20.43 -7.53 2.21
CA SER A 25 -19.92 -8.63 3.02
C SER A 25 -18.47 -8.34 3.42
N VAL A 26 -18.07 -8.86 4.59
CA VAL A 26 -16.68 -8.76 5.07
C VAL A 26 -15.72 -9.42 4.08
N GLY A 27 -16.10 -10.58 3.52
CA GLY A 27 -15.32 -11.27 2.51
C GLY A 27 -15.06 -10.44 1.25
N ALA A 28 -16.10 -9.77 0.71
CA ALA A 28 -15.93 -8.85 -0.42
C ALA A 28 -15.07 -7.63 -0.04
N ALA A 29 -15.27 -7.09 1.16
CA ALA A 29 -14.47 -5.98 1.67
C ALA A 29 -12.98 -6.34 1.79
N MET A 30 -12.64 -7.60 2.11
CA MET A 30 -11.26 -8.07 2.17
C MET A 30 -10.71 -8.39 0.77
N ALA A 31 -11.50 -9.06 -0.08
CA ALA A 31 -11.11 -9.41 -1.44
C ALA A 31 -10.74 -8.19 -2.30
N LYS A 32 -11.34 -7.02 -2.03
CA LYS A 32 -11.03 -5.77 -2.75
C LYS A 32 -9.57 -5.36 -2.67
N HIS A 33 -8.83 -5.75 -1.62
CA HIS A 33 -7.43 -5.34 -1.47
C HIS A 33 -6.57 -5.79 -2.65
N LYS A 34 -6.84 -6.97 -3.22
CA LYS A 34 -6.12 -7.47 -4.41
C LYS A 34 -6.22 -6.52 -5.59
N LEU A 35 -7.37 -5.86 -5.79
CA LEU A 35 -7.53 -4.86 -6.85
C LEU A 35 -6.73 -3.60 -6.57
N ILE A 36 -6.66 -3.18 -5.30
CA ILE A 36 -5.89 -1.99 -4.90
C ILE A 36 -4.40 -2.23 -5.21
N TYR A 37 -3.86 -3.38 -4.81
CA TYR A 37 -2.46 -3.71 -5.08
C TYR A 37 -2.20 -3.96 -6.57
N ALA A 38 -3.09 -4.65 -7.29
CA ALA A 38 -2.92 -4.91 -8.72
C ALA A 38 -2.94 -3.64 -9.59
N LEU A 39 -3.57 -2.55 -9.12
CA LEU A 39 -3.65 -1.27 -9.83
C LEU A 39 -2.62 -0.24 -9.33
N ALA A 40 -1.81 -0.57 -8.34
CA ALA A 40 -0.87 0.36 -7.72
C ALA A 40 0.56 0.13 -8.24
N ASP A 41 1.34 1.20 -8.37
CA ASP A 41 2.79 1.09 -8.57
C ASP A 41 3.53 0.80 -7.24
N ALA A 42 2.97 1.27 -6.13
CA ALA A 42 3.40 0.99 -4.75
C ALA A 42 2.24 1.26 -3.79
N ALA A 43 2.30 0.68 -2.59
CA ALA A 43 1.32 0.90 -1.54
C ALA A 43 1.97 1.52 -0.29
N VAL A 44 1.25 2.41 0.38
CA VAL A 44 1.71 3.02 1.65
C VAL A 44 0.77 2.61 2.79
N VAL A 45 1.32 1.95 3.81
CA VAL A 45 0.63 1.59 5.05
C VAL A 45 0.99 2.62 6.12
N VAL A 46 0.04 3.51 6.42
CA VAL A 46 0.21 4.53 7.45
C VAL A 46 0.03 3.95 8.86
N SER A 47 -0.96 3.07 9.04
CA SER A 47 -1.34 2.51 10.33
C SER A 47 -2.02 1.16 10.17
N SER A 48 -1.61 0.18 10.98
CA SER A 48 -2.20 -1.16 11.00
C SER A 48 -2.16 -1.77 12.40
N ALA A 49 -3.10 -2.67 12.69
CA ALA A 49 -3.10 -3.45 13.92
C ALA A 49 -2.51 -4.84 13.65
N ALA A 50 -1.53 -5.27 14.45
CA ALA A 50 -0.92 -6.58 14.27
C ALA A 50 -1.98 -7.70 14.38
N GLY A 51 -1.98 -8.61 13.41
CA GLY A 51 -2.88 -9.77 13.38
C GLY A 51 -4.36 -9.46 13.11
N SER A 52 -4.75 -8.20 12.87
CA SER A 52 -6.18 -7.86 12.77
C SER A 52 -6.49 -6.68 11.84
N GLY A 53 -7.70 -6.70 11.29
CA GLY A 53 -8.22 -5.65 10.42
C GLY A 53 -7.78 -5.78 8.96
N GLY A 54 -8.48 -5.01 8.11
CA GLY A 54 -8.32 -5.10 6.65
C GLY A 54 -6.94 -4.66 6.15
N THR A 55 -6.42 -3.56 6.70
CA THR A 55 -5.11 -3.04 6.31
C THR A 55 -4.01 -4.08 6.56
N TRP A 56 -3.99 -4.69 7.75
CA TRP A 56 -3.03 -5.73 8.09
C TRP A 56 -3.15 -6.93 7.16
N ALA A 57 -4.35 -7.48 7.00
CA ALA A 57 -4.55 -8.67 6.18
C ALA A 57 -4.13 -8.45 4.72
N GLY A 58 -4.52 -7.32 4.12
CA GLY A 58 -4.14 -6.99 2.75
C GLY A 58 -2.65 -6.69 2.60
N ALA A 59 -2.05 -5.97 3.55
CA ALA A 59 -0.62 -5.63 3.50
C ALA A 59 0.27 -6.85 3.70
N VAL A 60 -0.07 -7.75 4.63
CA VAL A 60 0.65 -9.01 4.81
C VAL A 60 0.62 -9.83 3.52
N GLU A 61 -0.56 -10.02 2.92
CA GLU A 61 -0.69 -10.78 1.67
C GLU A 61 0.14 -10.15 0.53
N ALA A 62 0.09 -8.82 0.39
CA ALA A 62 0.83 -8.11 -0.65
C ALA A 62 2.36 -8.18 -0.46
N VAL A 63 2.83 -8.06 0.78
CA VAL A 63 4.27 -8.20 1.13
C VAL A 63 4.74 -9.63 0.84
N GLU A 64 4.02 -10.64 1.36
CA GLU A 64 4.41 -12.05 1.23
C GLU A 64 4.39 -12.52 -0.23
N ALA A 65 3.44 -12.02 -1.03
CA ALA A 65 3.35 -12.36 -2.45
C ALA A 65 4.22 -11.49 -3.36
N GLY A 66 4.83 -10.41 -2.84
CA GLY A 66 5.70 -9.52 -3.61
C GLY A 66 5.01 -8.82 -4.77
N TRP A 67 3.71 -8.48 -4.65
CA TRP A 67 2.93 -7.91 -5.77
C TRP A 67 3.41 -6.51 -6.16
N VAL A 68 3.63 -5.66 -5.17
CA VAL A 68 4.11 -4.28 -5.32
C VAL A 68 4.97 -3.93 -4.10
N PRO A 69 5.85 -2.91 -4.19
CA PRO A 69 6.51 -2.37 -3.01
C PRO A 69 5.47 -1.89 -1.99
N VAL A 70 5.54 -2.44 -0.77
CA VAL A 70 4.71 -2.00 0.36
C VAL A 70 5.57 -1.18 1.30
N LEU A 71 5.38 0.13 1.24
CA LEU A 71 6.01 1.12 2.11
C LEU A 71 5.22 1.21 3.41
N VAL A 72 5.88 1.13 4.54
CA VAL A 72 5.23 1.12 5.85
C VAL A 72 5.79 2.28 6.66
N ARG A 73 4.92 3.17 7.11
CA ARG A 73 5.34 4.31 7.94
C ARG A 73 6.07 3.79 9.16
N ASP A 74 7.30 4.26 9.32
CA ASP A 74 8.19 3.98 10.44
C ASP A 74 8.47 5.28 11.22
N GLY A 75 8.76 5.13 12.51
CA GLY A 75 9.01 6.25 13.40
C GLY A 75 8.46 6.08 14.82
N PRO A 76 8.69 7.07 15.69
CA PRO A 76 8.18 7.04 17.05
C PRO A 76 6.64 6.99 17.06
N GLY A 77 6.06 6.14 17.92
CA GLY A 77 4.62 6.06 18.10
C GLY A 77 3.84 5.33 17.00
N VAL A 78 4.49 4.70 16.02
CA VAL A 78 3.79 3.83 15.07
C VAL A 78 3.19 2.61 15.79
N PRO A 79 1.99 2.14 15.37
CA PRO A 79 1.37 0.94 15.95
C PRO A 79 2.21 -0.32 15.76
N ASP A 80 1.97 -1.33 16.60
CA ASP A 80 2.68 -2.64 16.51
C ASP A 80 2.55 -3.28 15.13
N GLY A 81 1.40 -3.15 14.47
CA GLY A 81 1.18 -3.69 13.14
C GLY A 81 2.15 -3.14 12.09
N ASN A 82 2.55 -1.87 12.19
CA ASN A 82 3.52 -1.30 11.25
C ASN A 82 4.89 -1.96 11.43
N ARG A 83 5.35 -2.09 12.67
CA ARG A 83 6.65 -2.72 12.98
C ARG A 83 6.69 -4.15 12.47
N ARG A 84 5.61 -4.91 12.72
CA ARG A 84 5.53 -6.30 12.26
C ARG A 84 5.38 -6.45 10.75
N LEU A 85 4.81 -5.48 10.05
CA LEU A 85 4.81 -5.48 8.58
C LEU A 85 6.21 -5.25 8.02
N ILE A 86 7.00 -4.36 8.64
CA ILE A 86 8.39 -4.13 8.26
C ILE A 86 9.21 -5.41 8.49
N GLU A 87 9.05 -6.06 9.64
CA GLU A 87 9.70 -7.36 9.93
C GLU A 87 9.35 -8.46 8.92
N ARG A 88 8.18 -8.36 8.27
CA ARG A 88 7.74 -9.31 7.23
C ARG A 88 8.25 -8.99 5.83
N GLY A 89 9.01 -7.91 5.64
CA GLY A 89 9.53 -7.49 4.34
C GLY A 89 8.87 -6.24 3.76
N GLY A 90 8.01 -5.56 4.53
CA GLY A 90 7.60 -4.19 4.20
C GLY A 90 8.80 -3.24 4.23
N LEU A 91 8.83 -2.29 3.30
CA LEU A 91 9.89 -1.28 3.22
C LEU A 91 9.62 -0.19 4.25
N ALA A 92 10.54 0.03 5.19
CA ALA A 92 10.42 1.08 6.18
C ALA A 92 10.44 2.45 5.49
N LEU A 93 9.40 3.25 5.72
CA LEU A 93 9.27 4.60 5.22
C LEU A 93 9.36 5.58 6.39
N PRO A 94 10.52 6.23 6.60
CA PRO A 94 10.68 7.24 7.64
C PRO A 94 9.68 8.39 7.46
N GLU A 95 9.16 8.91 8.56
CA GLU A 95 8.18 10.00 8.53
C GLU A 95 8.70 11.27 7.85
N ASP A 96 10.00 11.53 7.94
CA ASP A 96 10.70 12.65 7.28
C ASP A 96 11.08 12.38 5.82
N ALA A 97 10.91 11.16 5.31
CA ALA A 97 11.16 10.84 3.90
C ALA A 97 10.03 11.33 2.98
N VAL A 98 8.83 11.56 3.52
CA VAL A 98 7.69 12.12 2.79
C VAL A 98 7.71 13.65 2.94
N THR A 99 8.54 14.31 2.13
CA THR A 99 8.61 15.78 2.07
C THR A 99 7.65 16.32 1.00
N GLU A 100 8.02 17.40 0.28
CA GLU A 100 7.31 18.01 -0.87
C GLU A 100 6.85 16.98 -1.94
N LEU A 101 6.31 17.43 -3.08
CA LEU A 101 5.95 16.55 -4.21
C LEU A 101 7.12 15.63 -4.65
N VAL A 102 7.17 14.43 -4.07
CA VAL A 102 8.11 13.36 -4.38
C VAL A 102 7.44 12.29 -5.24
N SER A 103 8.18 11.74 -6.20
CA SER A 103 7.65 10.68 -7.07
C SER A 103 7.56 9.35 -6.31
N VAL A 104 6.65 8.46 -6.75
CA VAL A 104 6.53 7.11 -6.19
C VAL A 104 7.85 6.34 -6.32
N ALA A 105 8.54 6.48 -7.45
CA ALA A 105 9.85 5.85 -7.66
C ALA A 105 10.90 6.35 -6.65
N ALA A 106 10.94 7.66 -6.38
CA ALA A 106 11.85 8.23 -5.39
C ALA A 106 11.54 7.72 -3.97
N LEU A 107 10.24 7.62 -3.65
CA LEU A 107 9.79 7.10 -2.35
C LEU A 107 10.20 5.64 -2.16
N VAL A 108 10.05 4.81 -3.19
CA VAL A 108 10.48 3.40 -3.16
C VAL A 108 12.00 3.31 -3.03
N ALA A 109 12.75 4.11 -3.77
CA ALA A 109 14.22 4.12 -3.69
C ALA A 109 14.72 4.52 -2.30
N ALA A 110 14.12 5.52 -1.67
CA ALA A 110 14.48 5.99 -0.34
C ALA A 110 14.19 4.95 0.76
N ALA A 111 13.17 4.11 0.59
CA ALA A 111 12.77 3.09 1.55
C ALA A 111 13.52 1.75 1.39
N ARG A 112 14.31 1.57 0.31
CA ARG A 112 15.13 0.37 0.14
C ARG A 112 16.33 0.38 1.09
N PRO A 113 16.67 -0.76 1.71
CA PRO A 113 17.86 -0.84 2.54
C PRO A 113 19.14 -0.64 1.71
N ALA A 114 20.15 -0.01 2.32
CA ALA A 114 21.36 0.49 1.63
C ALA A 114 22.14 -0.54 0.80
N HIS A 115 22.04 -1.84 1.13
CA HIS A 115 22.71 -2.91 0.39
C HIS A 115 22.05 -3.21 -0.97
N GLU A 116 20.77 -2.87 -1.15
CA GLU A 116 20.02 -3.08 -2.39
C GLU A 116 20.10 -1.87 -3.35
N GLN A 117 20.55 -0.72 -2.86
CA GLN A 117 20.68 0.50 -3.66
C GLN A 117 21.91 0.46 -4.60
N GLN A 118 22.94 -0.32 -4.26
CA GLN A 118 24.18 -0.44 -5.05
C GLN A 118 24.04 -1.33 -6.29
N SER A 119 23.09 -2.27 -6.32
CA SER A 119 22.89 -3.17 -7.46
C SER A 119 22.24 -2.48 -8.67
N LEU A 120 21.45 -1.42 -8.45
CA LEU A 120 20.80 -0.64 -9.50
C LEU A 120 21.74 0.38 -10.19
N SER A 121 22.86 0.75 -9.56
CA SER A 121 23.88 1.64 -10.14
C SER A 121 24.82 0.95 -11.14
N LEU A 122 24.79 -0.39 -11.23
CA LEU A 122 25.69 -1.19 -12.06
C LEU A 122 25.00 -1.76 -13.31
N ALA A 123 23.74 -1.42 -13.54
CA ALA A 123 22.91 -1.93 -14.62
C ALA A 123 22.78 -0.99 -15.84
N ASP A 124 23.61 0.04 -15.93
CA ASP A 124 23.71 0.95 -17.10
C ASP A 124 24.69 0.43 -18.17
#